data_AF-A0AAJ6D430-F1
#
_entry.id   AF-A0AAJ6D430-F1
#
_cell.length_a   1.000
_cell.length_b   1.000
_cell.length_c   1.000
_cell.angle_alpha   90.00
_cell.angle_beta   90.00
_cell.angle_gamma   90.00
#
_symmetry.space_group_name_H-M   'P 1'
#
loop_
_entity.id
_entity.type
_entity.pdbx_description
1 polymer ?
#
loop_
_entity_poly.entity_id
_entity_poly.type
_entity_poly.pdbx_seq_one_letter_code
_entity_poly.pdbx_strand_id
1 'polypeptide(L)'
;MAGRYDVIVLGAGAAGMMCAIRAGQRGRSVVVLDHAAAPGEKIRISGGGRCNFTNIHAGPKNFLSANPHFAKSALARFTPKDFLAMVESHGIAWHEKTLGQLFCDNSAKDIIRMLTDEMRAAGVELRLRTEIGAIEPVAGGGYKVATSEGTLEAASLVIATGGKSIPKMGATGFAYRIAEQFGLPLVETRPGLVPLTLDPQLLQRLAPLAGIAAPAEIRHGKTAFREALLFTHRGLSGPAILQISSYWREGDEITVAIEPDIDIFITLKTARQANGRQSAQTALAEILPKRLAQHFADGEGIAGNMADQPDKRLQQLAAAVQAWPVKPSGSEGYRTAEVTLGGVDTACLDSKTMQVKTIPGLFFIGECVDVTGWLGGYNFQWAWASGHVAGEAA
;
A
#
# COMPACT_ATOMS: atom_id res chain seq x y z
N MET A 1 25.84 2.86 -32.49
CA MET A 1 24.50 2.61 -33.08
C MET A 1 23.52 2.46 -31.92
N ALA A 2 22.33 3.06 -31.98
CA ALA A 2 21.34 2.89 -30.92
C ALA A 2 20.84 1.44 -30.90
N GLY A 3 20.72 0.84 -29.71
CA GLY A 3 20.11 -0.48 -29.56
C GLY A 3 18.60 -0.37 -29.81
N ARG A 4 18.04 -1.23 -30.66
CA ARG A 4 16.63 -1.18 -31.06
C ARG A 4 15.87 -2.35 -30.46
N TYR A 5 14.74 -2.05 -29.81
CA TYR A 5 13.85 -3.02 -29.17
C TYR A 5 12.42 -2.81 -29.65
N ASP A 6 11.55 -3.80 -29.43
CA ASP A 6 10.11 -3.60 -29.57
C ASP A 6 9.57 -2.81 -28.37
N VAL A 7 10.05 -3.15 -27.17
CA VAL A 7 9.57 -2.57 -25.91
C VAL A 7 10.73 -2.18 -24.99
N ILE A 8 10.73 -0.93 -24.53
CA ILE A 8 11.56 -0.48 -23.40
C ILE A 8 10.65 -0.35 -22.17
N VAL A 9 11.04 -0.99 -21.06
CA VAL A 9 10.36 -0.85 -19.76
C VAL A 9 11.27 -0.10 -18.80
N LEU A 10 10.78 1.01 -18.25
CA LEU A 10 11.50 1.79 -17.25
C LEU A 10 11.04 1.37 -15.84
N GLY A 11 11.94 0.77 -15.08
CA GLY A 11 11.73 0.28 -13.72
C GLY A 11 11.63 -1.24 -13.64
N ALA A 12 12.59 -1.88 -12.98
CA ALA A 12 12.62 -3.31 -12.66
C ALA A 12 11.90 -3.61 -11.33
N GLY A 13 10.74 -2.98 -11.14
CA GLY A 13 9.82 -3.24 -10.03
C GLY A 13 8.81 -4.34 -10.36
N ALA A 14 7.82 -4.50 -9.49
CA ALA A 14 6.75 -5.50 -9.65
C ALA A 14 6.04 -5.42 -11.02
N ALA A 15 5.50 -4.25 -11.36
CA ALA A 15 4.75 -4.06 -12.60
C ALA A 15 5.65 -4.19 -13.84
N GLY A 16 6.86 -3.60 -13.78
CA GLY A 16 7.79 -3.61 -14.91
C GLY A 16 8.29 -5.01 -15.25
N MET A 17 8.66 -5.81 -14.26
CA MET A 17 9.07 -7.20 -14.49
C MET A 17 7.91 -8.04 -15.04
N MET A 18 6.69 -7.89 -14.50
CA MET A 18 5.52 -8.60 -15.03
C MET A 18 5.20 -8.21 -16.48
N CYS A 19 5.28 -6.92 -16.81
CA CYS A 19 5.09 -6.44 -18.18
C CYS A 19 6.15 -7.01 -19.13
N ALA A 20 7.41 -7.01 -18.71
CA ALA A 20 8.51 -7.50 -19.52
C ALA A 20 8.40 -9.01 -19.79
N ILE A 21 8.09 -9.81 -18.77
CA ILE A 21 7.80 -11.24 -18.90
C ILE A 21 6.71 -11.46 -19.95
N ARG A 22 5.57 -10.77 -19.81
CA ARG A 22 4.44 -11.00 -20.71
C ARG A 22 4.73 -10.56 -22.15
N ALA A 23 5.41 -9.43 -22.35
CA ALA A 23 5.82 -8.98 -23.68
C ALA A 23 6.84 -9.95 -24.32
N GLY A 24 7.84 -10.42 -23.55
CA GLY A 24 8.82 -11.39 -24.02
C GLY A 24 8.20 -12.74 -24.38
N GLN A 25 7.22 -13.23 -23.60
CA GLN A 25 6.44 -14.44 -23.92
C GLN A 25 5.66 -14.35 -25.24
N ARG A 26 5.37 -13.12 -25.72
CA ARG A 26 4.76 -12.88 -27.04
C ARG A 26 5.79 -12.81 -28.17
N GLY A 27 7.07 -13.03 -27.88
CA GLY A 27 8.17 -12.98 -28.83
C GLY A 27 8.69 -11.57 -29.11
N ARG A 28 8.34 -10.57 -28.28
CA ARG A 28 8.87 -9.20 -28.41
C ARG A 28 10.30 -9.12 -27.90
N SER A 29 11.12 -8.30 -28.55
CA SER A 29 12.42 -7.88 -28.01
C SER A 29 12.21 -6.83 -26.93
N VAL A 30 12.60 -7.14 -25.68
CA VAL A 30 12.32 -6.29 -24.52
C VAL A 30 13.60 -5.99 -23.76
N VAL A 31 13.77 -4.72 -23.35
CA VAL A 31 14.78 -4.33 -22.37
C VAL A 31 14.12 -3.64 -21.18
N VAL A 32 14.48 -4.06 -19.98
CA VAL A 32 14.12 -3.44 -18.71
C VAL A 32 15.30 -2.63 -18.21
N LEU A 33 15.09 -1.36 -17.90
CA LEU A 33 16.10 -0.44 -17.40
C LEU A 33 15.77 -0.02 -15.97
N ASP A 34 16.75 -0.10 -15.07
CA ASP A 34 16.62 0.43 -13.71
C ASP A 34 17.93 1.08 -13.24
N HIS A 35 17.81 2.22 -12.55
CA HIS A 35 18.91 2.90 -11.89
C HIS A 35 19.46 2.13 -10.67
N ALA A 36 18.65 1.26 -10.05
CA ALA A 36 19.03 0.52 -8.86
C ALA A 36 20.07 -0.56 -9.18
N ALA A 37 20.84 -0.96 -8.16
CA ALA A 37 21.83 -2.02 -8.27
C ALA A 37 21.24 -3.44 -8.32
N ALA A 38 19.97 -3.59 -7.91
CA ALA A 38 19.24 -4.86 -7.88
C ALA A 38 17.76 -4.61 -8.24
N PRO A 39 17.09 -5.56 -8.90
CA PRO A 39 15.68 -5.44 -9.23
C PRO A 39 14.82 -5.66 -7.98
N GLY A 40 13.60 -5.13 -8.00
CA GLY A 40 12.59 -5.45 -6.99
C GLY A 40 12.91 -5.00 -5.56
N GLU A 41 13.66 -3.91 -5.36
CA GLU A 41 14.04 -3.43 -4.01
C GLU A 41 12.83 -3.22 -3.07
N LYS A 42 11.69 -2.72 -3.59
CA LYS A 42 10.42 -2.65 -2.84
C LYS A 42 9.81 -4.02 -2.54
N ILE A 43 9.91 -4.98 -3.47
CA ILE A 43 9.47 -6.37 -3.23
C ILE A 43 10.29 -6.95 -2.07
N ARG A 44 11.61 -6.75 -2.09
CA ARG A 44 12.55 -7.31 -1.11
C ARG A 44 12.21 -6.95 0.33
N ILE A 45 11.71 -5.74 0.58
CA ILE A 45 11.38 -5.26 1.93
C ILE A 45 9.89 -5.38 2.29
N SER A 46 9.02 -5.73 1.34
CA SER A 46 7.59 -5.76 1.59
C SER A 46 7.18 -6.93 2.49
N GLY A 47 6.07 -6.77 3.21
CA GLY A 47 5.56 -7.79 4.13
C GLY A 47 6.59 -8.23 5.19
N GLY A 48 7.44 -7.31 5.66
CA GLY A 48 8.52 -7.64 6.59
C GLY A 48 9.61 -8.53 5.99
N GLY A 49 9.82 -8.47 4.67
CA GLY A 49 10.77 -9.31 3.94
C GLY A 49 10.23 -10.66 3.50
N ARG A 50 8.93 -10.92 3.70
CA ARG A 50 8.22 -12.14 3.25
C ARG A 50 7.33 -11.93 2.03
N CYS A 51 7.17 -10.68 1.57
CA CYS A 51 6.31 -10.29 0.46
C CYS A 51 4.84 -10.70 0.64
N ASN A 52 3.98 -9.74 1.02
CA ASN A 52 2.54 -9.92 0.90
C ASN A 52 2.13 -9.78 -0.57
N PHE A 53 2.28 -10.84 -1.36
CA PHE A 53 2.37 -10.74 -2.82
C PHE A 53 1.01 -10.61 -3.52
N THR A 54 -0.09 -10.99 -2.87
CA THR A 54 -1.46 -10.75 -3.38
C THR A 54 -2.49 -10.89 -2.26
N ASN A 55 -3.76 -10.64 -2.59
CA ASN A 55 -4.89 -10.93 -1.73
C ASN A 55 -5.95 -11.74 -2.48
N ILE A 56 -6.46 -12.83 -1.90
CA ILE A 56 -7.50 -13.66 -2.54
C ILE A 56 -8.81 -12.90 -2.81
N HIS A 57 -9.04 -11.78 -2.10
CA HIS A 57 -10.21 -10.92 -2.25
C HIS A 57 -9.97 -9.72 -3.16
N ALA A 58 -8.82 -9.63 -3.84
CA ALA A 58 -8.49 -8.48 -4.67
C ALA A 58 -9.55 -8.27 -5.75
N GLY A 59 -10.30 -7.18 -5.60
CA GLY A 59 -11.27 -6.72 -6.57
C GLY A 59 -11.35 -5.18 -6.58
N PRO A 60 -12.12 -4.60 -7.51
CA PRO A 60 -12.15 -3.16 -7.75
C PRO A 60 -12.46 -2.31 -6.50
N LYS A 61 -13.27 -2.84 -5.57
CA LYS A 61 -13.66 -2.16 -4.32
C LYS A 61 -12.49 -1.91 -3.36
N ASN A 62 -11.38 -2.63 -3.55
CA ASN A 62 -10.19 -2.53 -2.69
C ASN A 62 -9.17 -1.51 -3.20
N PHE A 63 -9.53 -0.73 -4.23
CA PHE A 63 -8.66 0.27 -4.84
C PHE A 63 -9.31 1.65 -4.82
N LEU A 64 -8.51 2.65 -4.50
CA LEU A 64 -8.82 4.06 -4.56
C LEU A 64 -8.34 4.63 -5.90
N SER A 65 -9.20 5.38 -6.57
CA SER A 65 -8.90 6.08 -7.83
C SER A 65 -9.96 7.16 -8.06
N ALA A 66 -9.61 8.24 -8.75
CA ALA A 66 -10.57 9.19 -9.29
C ALA A 66 -11.54 8.53 -10.30
N ASN A 67 -11.15 7.39 -10.88
CA ASN A 67 -11.99 6.54 -11.72
C ASN A 67 -12.19 5.14 -11.08
N PRO A 68 -13.28 4.93 -10.31
CA PRO A 68 -13.55 3.66 -9.61
C PRO A 68 -13.75 2.44 -10.51
N HIS A 69 -13.76 2.60 -11.83
CA HIS A 69 -13.98 1.51 -12.79
C HIS A 69 -12.72 1.14 -13.57
N PHE A 70 -11.65 1.92 -13.48
CA PHE A 70 -10.45 1.73 -14.29
C PHE A 70 -9.81 0.36 -14.08
N ALA A 71 -9.58 -0.03 -12.82
CA ALA A 71 -8.88 -1.27 -12.48
C ALA A 71 -9.67 -2.56 -12.81
N LYS A 72 -10.98 -2.48 -13.08
CA LYS A 72 -11.87 -3.64 -13.30
C LYS A 72 -11.34 -4.58 -14.38
N SER A 73 -10.97 -4.02 -15.53
CA SER A 73 -10.55 -4.78 -16.70
C SER A 73 -9.24 -5.54 -16.44
N ALA A 74 -8.22 -4.85 -15.91
CA ALA A 74 -6.93 -5.48 -15.62
C ALA A 74 -7.06 -6.58 -14.54
N LEU A 75 -7.75 -6.30 -13.44
CA LEU A 75 -7.93 -7.25 -12.33
C LEU A 75 -8.72 -8.50 -12.74
N ALA A 76 -9.60 -8.40 -13.74
CA ALA A 76 -10.34 -9.54 -14.27
C ALA A 76 -9.50 -10.41 -15.23
N ARG A 77 -8.49 -9.82 -15.88
CA ARG A 77 -7.63 -10.51 -16.86
C ARG A 77 -6.40 -11.16 -16.25
N PHE A 78 -6.00 -10.70 -15.07
CA PHE A 78 -4.93 -11.30 -14.29
C PHE A 78 -5.27 -11.22 -12.81
N THR A 79 -5.75 -12.35 -12.29
CA THR A 79 -6.35 -12.50 -10.97
C THR A 79 -5.29 -12.92 -9.93
N PRO A 80 -5.63 -12.88 -8.63
CA PRO A 80 -4.75 -13.44 -7.60
C PRO A 80 -4.39 -14.90 -7.83
N LYS A 81 -5.33 -15.69 -8.40
CA LYS A 81 -5.11 -17.10 -8.70
C LYS A 81 -4.06 -17.30 -9.81
N ASP A 82 -4.04 -16.42 -10.80
CA ASP A 82 -3.06 -16.50 -11.89
C ASP A 82 -1.64 -16.23 -11.38
N PHE A 83 -1.48 -15.23 -10.49
CA PHE A 83 -0.18 -15.01 -9.85
C PHE A 83 0.20 -16.14 -8.89
N LEU A 84 -0.76 -16.67 -8.12
CA LEU A 84 -0.52 -17.79 -7.22
C LEU A 84 -0.07 -19.04 -7.97
N ALA A 85 -0.67 -19.34 -9.12
CA ALA A 85 -0.25 -20.45 -9.97
C ALA A 85 1.21 -20.31 -10.45
N MET A 86 1.66 -19.07 -10.70
CA MET A 86 3.05 -18.78 -11.04
C MET A 86 3.99 -18.99 -9.84
N VAL A 87 3.56 -18.62 -8.63
CA VAL A 87 4.31 -18.89 -7.38
C VAL A 87 4.44 -20.40 -7.14
N GLU A 88 3.36 -21.14 -7.34
CA GLU A 88 3.32 -22.60 -7.16
C GLU A 88 4.14 -23.35 -8.22
N SER A 89 4.13 -22.90 -9.48
CA SER A 89 4.93 -23.53 -10.55
C SER A 89 6.44 -23.39 -10.33
N HIS A 90 6.87 -22.37 -9.58
CA HIS A 90 8.26 -22.17 -9.14
C HIS A 90 8.57 -22.86 -7.79
N GLY A 91 7.64 -23.63 -7.24
CA GLY A 91 7.83 -24.36 -5.99
C GLY A 91 8.02 -23.45 -4.77
N ILE A 92 7.49 -22.23 -4.80
CA ILE A 92 7.62 -21.29 -3.69
C ILE A 92 6.50 -21.57 -2.68
N ALA A 93 6.90 -21.99 -1.47
CA ALA A 93 5.97 -22.23 -0.38
C ALA A 93 5.34 -20.91 0.12
N TRP A 94 4.05 -20.95 0.41
CA TRP A 94 3.24 -19.80 0.78
C TRP A 94 2.15 -20.20 1.78
N HIS A 95 1.66 -19.21 2.53
CA HIS A 95 0.48 -19.34 3.39
C HIS A 95 -0.41 -18.10 3.31
N GLU A 96 -1.69 -18.30 3.62
CA GLU A 96 -2.59 -17.21 3.95
C GLU A 96 -2.36 -16.79 5.40
N LYS A 97 -2.27 -15.48 5.64
CA LYS A 97 -2.29 -14.90 6.99
C LYS A 97 -3.74 -14.57 7.38
N THR A 98 -4.05 -13.32 7.67
CA THR A 98 -5.41 -12.86 7.97
C THR A 98 -5.98 -12.13 6.77
N LEU A 99 -7.31 -12.08 6.66
CA LEU A 99 -8.02 -11.25 5.67
C LEU A 99 -7.58 -11.53 4.22
N GLY A 100 -7.25 -12.78 3.88
CA GLY A 100 -6.91 -13.18 2.52
C GLY A 100 -5.49 -12.83 2.05
N GLN A 101 -4.62 -12.34 2.94
CA GLN A 101 -3.27 -11.91 2.60
C GLN A 101 -2.34 -13.11 2.35
N LEU A 102 -1.70 -13.18 1.18
CA LEU A 102 -0.80 -14.28 0.84
C LEU A 102 0.66 -13.86 0.97
N PHE A 103 1.44 -14.64 1.72
CA PHE A 103 2.85 -14.39 1.99
C PHE A 103 3.72 -15.57 1.59
N CYS A 104 4.98 -15.30 1.20
CA CYS A 104 5.98 -16.36 1.10
C CYS A 104 6.34 -16.85 2.51
N ASP A 105 6.60 -18.16 2.64
CA ASP A 105 7.06 -18.74 3.90
C ASP A 105 8.48 -18.30 4.23
N ASN A 106 9.34 -18.27 3.19
CA ASN A 106 10.77 -18.05 3.32
C ASN A 106 11.15 -16.58 3.15
N SER A 107 11.13 -16.07 1.91
CA SER A 107 11.60 -14.71 1.63
C SER A 107 10.95 -14.09 0.41
N ALA A 108 10.77 -12.77 0.45
CA ALA A 108 10.45 -11.94 -0.70
C ALA A 108 11.44 -12.10 -1.87
N LYS A 109 12.68 -12.52 -1.57
CA LYS A 109 13.70 -12.81 -2.59
C LYS A 109 13.28 -13.97 -3.51
N ASP A 110 12.42 -14.88 -3.06
CA ASP A 110 11.92 -15.97 -3.90
C ASP A 110 11.04 -15.44 -5.03
N ILE A 111 10.19 -14.45 -4.76
CA ILE A 111 9.41 -13.75 -5.80
C ILE A 111 10.32 -13.01 -6.78
N ILE A 112 11.36 -12.33 -6.29
CA ILE A 112 12.31 -11.64 -7.17
C ILE A 112 13.03 -12.65 -8.08
N ARG A 113 13.50 -13.77 -7.51
CA ARG A 113 14.16 -14.84 -8.28
C ARG A 113 13.22 -15.38 -9.36
N MET A 114 12.00 -15.75 -9.00
CA MET A 114 10.96 -16.19 -9.94
C MET A 114 10.78 -15.20 -11.09
N LEU A 115 10.60 -13.90 -10.79
CA LEU A 115 10.42 -12.88 -11.83
C LEU A 115 11.64 -12.73 -12.73
N THR A 116 12.86 -12.79 -12.17
CA THR A 116 14.09 -12.72 -12.97
C THR A 116 14.33 -13.97 -13.82
N ASP A 117 13.94 -15.15 -13.34
CA ASP A 117 14.05 -16.40 -14.09
C ASP A 117 13.04 -16.45 -15.24
N GLU A 118 11.83 -15.95 -15.02
CA GLU A 118 10.78 -15.80 -16.04
C GLU A 118 11.16 -14.77 -17.10
N MET A 119 11.76 -13.63 -16.71
CA MET A 119 12.31 -12.67 -17.67
C MET A 119 13.40 -13.32 -18.53
N ARG A 120 14.32 -14.07 -17.92
CA ARG A 120 15.38 -14.79 -18.64
C ARG A 120 14.80 -15.82 -19.62
N ALA A 121 13.81 -16.60 -19.19
CA ALA A 121 13.13 -17.58 -20.03
C ALA A 121 12.39 -16.94 -21.20
N ALA A 122 11.85 -15.73 -21.00
CA ALA A 122 11.19 -14.93 -22.04
C ALA A 122 12.16 -14.12 -22.93
N GLY A 123 13.47 -14.28 -22.77
CA GLY A 123 14.48 -13.57 -23.57
C GLY A 123 14.58 -12.06 -23.29
N VAL A 124 14.09 -11.61 -22.13
CA VAL A 124 14.12 -10.21 -21.72
C VAL A 124 15.53 -9.82 -21.29
N GLU A 125 16.01 -8.68 -21.77
CA GLU A 125 17.25 -8.08 -21.31
C GLU A 125 17.00 -7.20 -20.08
N LEU A 126 17.81 -7.36 -19.03
CA LEU A 126 17.74 -6.54 -17.82
C LEU A 126 19.04 -5.74 -17.67
N ARG A 127 18.94 -4.41 -17.66
CA ARG A 127 20.05 -3.49 -17.37
C ARG A 127 19.79 -2.72 -16.08
N LEU A 128 20.70 -2.89 -15.14
CA LEU A 128 20.68 -2.28 -13.82
C LEU A 128 21.79 -1.23 -13.73
N ARG A 129 21.70 -0.31 -12.77
CA ARG A 129 22.62 0.84 -12.64
C ARG A 129 22.64 1.71 -13.90
N THR A 130 21.51 1.75 -14.61
CA THR A 130 21.36 2.51 -15.85
C THR A 130 20.48 3.73 -15.57
N GLU A 131 21.09 4.91 -15.54
CA GLU A 131 20.38 6.17 -15.35
C GLU A 131 19.63 6.55 -16.62
N ILE A 132 18.37 6.99 -16.47
CA ILE A 132 17.54 7.43 -17.59
C ILE A 132 17.63 8.94 -17.74
N GLY A 133 18.02 9.37 -18.93
CA GLY A 133 18.06 10.78 -19.35
C GLY A 133 16.80 11.19 -20.10
N ALA A 134 17.01 11.91 -21.22
CA ALA A 134 15.93 12.41 -22.07
C ALA A 134 15.14 11.28 -22.74
N ILE A 135 13.84 11.47 -22.86
CA ILE A 135 12.91 10.59 -23.58
C ILE A 135 12.28 11.44 -24.68
N GLU A 136 12.39 11.01 -25.93
CA GLU A 136 11.92 11.78 -27.09
C GLU A 136 11.07 10.88 -28.00
N PRO A 137 9.92 11.36 -28.52
CA PRO A 137 9.23 10.67 -29.59
C PRO A 137 10.09 10.70 -30.87
N VAL A 138 10.07 9.61 -31.65
CA VAL A 138 10.80 9.50 -32.92
C VAL A 138 9.87 9.84 -34.10
N ALA A 139 10.39 10.57 -35.09
CA ALA A 139 9.67 10.85 -36.32
C ALA A 139 9.33 9.52 -37.05
N GLY A 140 8.04 9.28 -37.29
CA GLY A 140 7.55 8.01 -37.84
C GLY A 140 7.08 6.98 -36.81
N GLY A 141 7.15 7.30 -35.51
CA GLY A 141 6.63 6.49 -34.42
C GLY A 141 7.72 5.87 -33.53
N GLY A 142 7.36 5.56 -32.28
CA GLY A 142 8.26 5.04 -31.26
C GLY A 142 8.96 6.13 -30.45
N TYR A 143 9.94 5.69 -29.65
CA TYR A 143 10.60 6.47 -28.61
C TYR A 143 12.09 6.24 -28.63
N LYS A 144 12.83 7.31 -28.35
CA LYS A 144 14.26 7.31 -28.10
C LYS A 144 14.50 7.63 -26.62
N VAL A 145 15.24 6.76 -25.95
CA VAL A 145 15.57 6.88 -24.52
C VAL A 145 17.08 7.02 -24.40
N ALA A 146 17.54 8.20 -23.95
CA ALA A 146 18.93 8.40 -23.59
C ALA A 146 19.20 7.77 -22.22
N THR A 147 20.33 7.07 -22.09
CA THR A 147 20.76 6.45 -20.84
C THR A 147 22.23 6.76 -20.55
N SER A 148 22.70 6.45 -19.33
CA SER A 148 24.13 6.52 -18.99
C SER A 148 25.01 5.60 -19.85
N GLU A 149 24.43 4.62 -20.53
CA GLU A 149 25.12 3.62 -21.36
C GLU A 149 24.89 3.85 -22.87
N GLY A 150 24.30 4.99 -23.23
CA GLY A 150 23.98 5.35 -24.60
C GLY A 150 22.48 5.36 -24.88
N THR A 151 22.14 5.51 -26.16
CA THR A 151 20.75 5.72 -26.59
C THR A 151 20.11 4.41 -27.06
N LEU A 152 18.88 4.17 -26.63
CA LEU A 152 18.04 3.06 -27.07
C LEU A 152 16.79 3.59 -27.79
N GLU A 153 16.26 2.80 -28.71
CA GLU A 153 15.00 3.10 -29.41
C GLU A 153 14.02 1.95 -29.30
N ALA A 154 12.72 2.25 -29.16
CA ALA A 154 11.68 1.24 -29.17
C ALA A 154 10.36 1.74 -29.76
N ALA A 155 9.54 0.79 -30.25
CA ALA A 155 8.18 1.09 -30.70
C ALA A 155 7.26 1.43 -29.51
N SER A 156 7.41 0.70 -28.40
CA SER A 156 6.64 0.87 -27.17
C SER A 156 7.56 1.27 -26.01
N LEU A 157 7.10 2.23 -25.21
CA LEU A 157 7.73 2.69 -23.98
C LEU A 157 6.77 2.51 -22.80
N VAL A 158 7.20 1.73 -21.81
CA VAL A 158 6.41 1.43 -20.60
C VAL A 158 7.04 2.11 -19.39
N ILE A 159 6.28 2.96 -18.72
CA ILE A 159 6.70 3.65 -17.50
C ILE A 159 6.19 2.86 -16.28
N ALA A 160 7.11 2.17 -15.60
CA ALA A 160 6.85 1.30 -14.45
C ALA A 160 7.70 1.70 -13.22
N THR A 161 8.03 2.99 -13.09
CA THR A 161 9.01 3.51 -12.12
C THR A 161 8.45 3.76 -10.71
N GLY A 162 7.21 3.34 -10.47
CA GLY A 162 6.57 3.37 -9.15
C GLY A 162 6.21 4.77 -8.64
N GLY A 163 5.93 4.86 -7.34
CA GLY A 163 5.56 6.10 -6.67
C GLY A 163 6.70 6.79 -5.90
N LYS A 164 6.34 7.73 -5.01
CA LYS A 164 7.25 8.53 -4.17
C LYS A 164 7.62 7.86 -2.84
N SER A 165 6.93 6.78 -2.46
CA SER A 165 7.11 6.15 -1.14
C SER A 165 8.47 5.46 -1.00
N ILE A 166 9.09 5.64 0.18
CA ILE A 166 10.40 5.11 0.57
C ILE A 166 11.55 5.55 -0.37
N PRO A 167 11.88 6.87 -0.45
CA PRO A 167 12.93 7.38 -1.36
C PRO A 167 14.31 6.76 -1.16
N LYS A 168 14.64 6.30 0.05
CA LYS A 168 15.91 5.59 0.33
C LYS A 168 16.09 4.31 -0.49
N MET A 169 15.01 3.77 -1.07
CA MET A 169 15.03 2.56 -1.90
C MET A 169 14.99 2.88 -3.41
N GLY A 170 15.32 4.12 -3.80
CA GLY A 170 15.33 4.55 -5.20
C GLY A 170 13.98 5.04 -5.73
N ALA A 171 12.97 5.18 -4.87
CA ALA A 171 11.68 5.74 -5.29
C ALA A 171 11.84 7.23 -5.64
N THR A 172 11.35 7.62 -6.82
CA THR A 172 11.43 8.99 -7.32
C THR A 172 10.10 9.40 -7.95
N GLY A 173 9.91 10.71 -8.17
CA GLY A 173 8.77 11.22 -8.93
C GLY A 173 8.93 11.11 -10.45
N PHE A 174 9.74 10.18 -10.96
CA PHE A 174 10.15 10.19 -12.36
C PHE A 174 9.00 9.93 -13.34
N ALA A 175 8.09 9.00 -13.04
CA ALA A 175 6.88 8.78 -13.85
C ALA A 175 6.05 10.06 -14.01
N TYR A 176 5.94 10.86 -12.96
CA TYR A 176 5.14 12.09 -12.97
C TYR A 176 5.79 13.18 -13.83
N ARG A 177 7.12 13.30 -13.79
CA ARG A 177 7.86 14.20 -14.69
C ARG A 177 7.68 13.80 -16.16
N ILE A 178 7.67 12.50 -16.45
CA ILE A 178 7.41 11.99 -17.80
C ILE A 178 5.97 12.30 -18.21
N ALA A 179 5.00 12.07 -17.33
CA ALA A 179 3.60 12.41 -17.59
C ALA A 179 3.44 13.92 -17.92
N GLU A 180 4.04 14.81 -17.11
CA GLU A 180 4.07 16.25 -17.37
C GLU A 180 4.74 16.60 -18.71
N GLN A 181 5.87 15.95 -19.02
CA GLN A 181 6.59 16.14 -20.30
C GLN A 181 5.70 15.83 -21.51
N PHE A 182 4.86 14.79 -21.40
CA PHE A 182 3.92 14.39 -22.44
C PHE A 182 2.54 15.06 -22.31
N GLY A 183 2.39 16.05 -21.42
CA GLY A 183 1.15 16.81 -21.24
C GLY A 183 0.00 16.01 -20.63
N LEU A 184 0.30 14.95 -19.88
CA LEU A 184 -0.69 14.08 -19.26
C LEU A 184 -1.13 14.63 -17.89
N PRO A 185 -2.45 14.58 -17.58
CA PRO A 185 -2.95 15.02 -16.29
C PRO A 185 -2.45 14.12 -15.14
N LEU A 186 -2.23 14.76 -13.98
CA LEU A 186 -1.88 14.10 -12.74
C LEU A 186 -2.96 14.34 -11.69
N VAL A 187 -3.39 13.28 -11.01
CA VAL A 187 -4.14 13.36 -9.77
C VAL A 187 -3.16 13.64 -8.63
N GLU A 188 -3.54 14.56 -7.74
CA GLU A 188 -2.70 15.01 -6.61
C GLU A 188 -2.08 13.83 -5.85
N THR A 189 -0.74 13.77 -5.83
CA THR A 189 -0.05 12.68 -5.14
C THR A 189 0.08 12.96 -3.65
N ARG A 190 -0.23 11.97 -2.81
CA ARG A 190 0.00 12.06 -1.35
C ARG A 190 0.47 10.75 -0.71
N PRO A 191 1.09 10.78 0.47
CA PRO A 191 1.45 9.58 1.21
C PRO A 191 0.22 8.73 1.55
N GLY A 192 0.31 7.42 1.37
CA GLY A 192 -0.74 6.45 1.66
C GLY A 192 -0.24 5.25 2.46
N LEU A 193 -1.17 4.59 3.16
CA LEU A 193 -0.82 3.51 4.08
C LEU A 193 0.32 3.95 5.00
N VAL A 194 0.09 5.06 5.70
CA VAL A 194 1.11 5.82 6.42
C VAL A 194 0.68 6.03 7.89
N PRO A 195 1.59 5.95 8.86
CA PRO A 195 1.28 6.32 10.23
C PRO A 195 0.86 7.79 10.33
N LEU A 196 -0.04 8.07 11.26
CA LEU A 196 -0.60 9.39 11.50
C LEU A 196 0.07 10.03 12.72
N THR A 197 0.49 11.29 12.58
CA THR A 197 1.12 12.04 13.68
C THR A 197 0.06 12.75 14.52
N LEU A 198 0.36 12.96 15.79
CA LEU A 198 -0.52 13.67 16.71
C LEU A 198 0.05 15.03 17.10
N ASP A 199 -0.78 15.91 17.63
CA ASP A 199 -0.29 17.17 18.20
C ASP A 199 0.53 16.91 19.48
N PRO A 200 1.45 17.82 19.88
CA PRO A 200 2.33 17.59 21.01
C PRO A 200 1.63 17.34 22.35
N GLN A 201 0.47 17.95 22.60
CA GLN A 201 -0.24 17.80 23.87
C GLN A 201 -0.88 16.41 23.97
N LEU A 202 -1.54 15.97 22.90
CA LEU A 202 -2.08 14.62 22.84
C LEU A 202 -0.97 13.57 22.87
N LEU A 203 0.12 13.79 22.12
CA LEU A 203 1.27 12.88 22.11
C LEU A 203 1.91 12.72 23.49
N GLN A 204 2.02 13.79 24.28
CA GLN A 204 2.53 13.72 25.65
C GLN A 204 1.63 12.85 26.54
N ARG A 205 0.31 12.95 26.40
CA ARG A 205 -0.65 12.09 27.14
C ARG A 205 -0.56 10.62 26.74
N LEU A 206 -0.25 10.34 25.47
CA LEU A 206 -0.17 8.99 24.92
C LEU A 206 1.25 8.40 24.95
N ALA A 207 2.28 9.18 25.29
CA ALA A 207 3.66 8.70 25.36
C ALA A 207 3.83 7.45 26.26
N PRO A 208 3.13 7.34 27.41
CA PRO A 208 3.12 6.12 28.21
C PRO A 208 2.38 4.95 27.57
N LEU A 209 1.93 5.01 26.32
CA LEU A 209 1.32 3.91 25.58
C LEU A 209 2.16 3.44 24.40
N ALA A 210 3.27 4.12 24.09
CA ALA A 210 4.12 3.74 22.96
C ALA A 210 4.53 2.26 23.03
N GLY A 211 4.39 1.57 21.89
CA GLY A 211 4.63 0.13 21.74
C GLY A 211 3.43 -0.77 22.06
N ILE A 212 2.35 -0.22 22.62
CA ILE A 212 1.12 -1.00 22.86
C ILE A 212 0.33 -1.13 21.56
N ALA A 213 -0.12 -2.34 21.27
CA ALA A 213 -1.09 -2.61 20.23
C ALA A 213 -2.39 -3.16 20.83
N ALA A 214 -3.51 -2.89 20.18
CA ALA A 214 -4.82 -3.44 20.53
C ALA A 214 -5.69 -3.60 19.27
N PRO A 215 -6.56 -4.62 19.19
CA PRO A 215 -7.62 -4.67 18.20
C PRO A 215 -8.45 -3.39 18.22
N ALA A 216 -8.68 -2.80 17.05
CA ALA A 216 -9.47 -1.58 16.94
C ALA A 216 -10.25 -1.53 15.63
N GLU A 217 -11.37 -0.80 15.62
CA GLU A 217 -11.99 -0.28 14.43
C GLU A 217 -11.67 1.22 14.31
N ILE A 218 -11.10 1.63 13.19
CA ILE A 218 -10.83 3.04 12.91
C ILE A 218 -11.76 3.52 11.81
N ARG A 219 -12.47 4.62 12.06
CA ARG A 219 -13.47 5.20 11.16
C ARG A 219 -13.09 6.59 10.69
N HIS A 220 -13.40 6.86 9.41
CA HIS A 220 -13.41 8.19 8.80
C HIS A 220 -14.63 8.27 7.90
N GLY A 221 -15.60 9.13 8.26
CA GLY A 221 -16.91 9.17 7.60
C GLY A 221 -17.60 7.80 7.61
N LYS A 222 -17.90 7.26 6.42
CA LYS A 222 -18.53 5.94 6.25
C LYS A 222 -17.52 4.79 6.13
N THR A 223 -16.24 5.09 6.01
CA THR A 223 -15.18 4.09 5.86
C THR A 223 -14.72 3.62 7.23
N ALA A 224 -14.52 2.31 7.37
CA ALA A 224 -14.06 1.69 8.61
C ALA A 224 -13.10 0.54 8.30
N PHE A 225 -12.07 0.38 9.12
CA PHE A 225 -11.16 -0.77 9.06
C PHE A 225 -10.94 -1.35 10.45
N ARG A 226 -11.06 -2.67 10.55
CA ARG A 226 -10.81 -3.45 11.76
C ARG A 226 -9.47 -4.14 11.69
N GLU A 227 -8.55 -3.74 12.55
CA GLU A 227 -7.26 -4.41 12.78
C GLU A 227 -6.56 -3.80 14.00
N ALA A 228 -5.35 -4.25 14.31
CA ALA A 228 -4.49 -3.66 15.31
C ALA A 228 -4.24 -2.17 15.06
N LEU A 229 -4.57 -1.38 16.07
CA LEU A 229 -4.01 -0.06 16.34
C LEU A 229 -2.68 -0.23 17.06
N LEU A 230 -1.68 0.60 16.73
CA LEU A 230 -0.39 0.68 17.43
C LEU A 230 -0.13 2.12 17.87
N PHE A 231 0.15 2.31 19.15
CA PHE A 231 0.61 3.60 19.68
C PHE A 231 2.12 3.74 19.46
N THR A 232 2.58 4.86 18.93
CA THR A 232 3.99 5.13 18.63
C THR A 232 4.48 6.39 19.32
N HIS A 233 5.80 6.62 19.27
CA HIS A 233 6.40 7.86 19.78
C HIS A 233 6.04 9.11 18.97
N ARG A 234 5.43 8.96 17.77
CA ARG A 234 5.05 10.09 16.91
C ARG A 234 3.54 10.23 16.73
N GLY A 235 2.76 9.20 17.08
CA GLY A 235 1.32 9.19 16.96
C GLY A 235 0.74 7.79 16.90
N LEU A 236 -0.04 7.49 15.87
CA LEU A 236 -0.74 6.23 15.69
C LEU A 236 -0.27 5.49 14.43
N SER A 237 -0.20 4.17 14.51
CA SER A 237 0.19 3.26 13.44
C SER A 237 -0.60 1.96 13.57
N GLY A 238 -0.09 0.87 12.98
CA GLY A 238 -0.76 -0.42 12.91
C GLY A 238 -1.70 -0.50 11.70
N PRO A 239 -2.02 -1.71 11.25
CA PRO A 239 -2.74 -1.90 9.99
C PRO A 239 -4.05 -1.12 9.88
N ALA A 240 -4.80 -0.93 10.97
CA ALA A 240 -6.04 -0.17 10.93
C ALA A 240 -5.80 1.33 10.64
N ILE A 241 -4.74 1.93 11.20
CA ILE A 241 -4.35 3.31 10.92
C ILE A 241 -3.78 3.44 9.51
N LEU A 242 -2.94 2.50 9.07
CA LEU A 242 -2.42 2.52 7.71
C LEU A 242 -3.58 2.49 6.71
N GLN A 243 -4.56 1.60 6.87
CA GLN A 243 -5.72 1.55 6.00
C GLN A 243 -6.51 2.87 5.97
N ILE A 244 -6.86 3.42 7.14
CA ILE A 244 -7.70 4.63 7.20
C ILE A 244 -6.96 5.89 6.71
N SER A 245 -5.62 5.93 6.81
CA SER A 245 -4.79 7.05 6.36
C SER A 245 -5.00 7.38 4.87
N SER A 246 -5.35 6.39 4.07
CA SER A 246 -5.64 6.55 2.64
C SER A 246 -6.99 7.22 2.37
N TYR A 247 -7.87 7.32 3.36
CA TYR A 247 -9.17 8.00 3.28
C TYR A 247 -9.17 9.35 4.00
N TRP A 248 -8.41 9.45 5.09
CA TRP A 248 -8.22 10.66 5.87
C TRP A 248 -7.50 11.78 5.08
N ARG A 249 -7.82 13.03 5.43
CA ARG A 249 -7.18 14.26 4.93
C ARG A 249 -6.82 15.19 6.10
N GLU A 250 -5.80 16.02 5.90
CA GLU A 250 -5.37 17.01 6.89
C GLU A 250 -6.54 17.90 7.35
N GLY A 251 -6.71 18.01 8.67
CA GLY A 251 -7.80 18.75 9.29
C GLY A 251 -9.00 17.89 9.70
N ASP A 252 -9.12 16.68 9.18
CA ASP A 252 -10.19 15.74 9.53
C ASP A 252 -9.91 14.99 10.84
N GLU A 253 -11.00 14.50 11.43
CA GLU A 253 -11.01 13.62 12.59
C GLU A 253 -11.21 12.16 12.18
N ILE A 254 -10.64 11.23 12.95
CA ILE A 254 -10.94 9.80 12.92
C ILE A 254 -11.57 9.37 14.25
N THR A 255 -12.43 8.36 14.22
CA THR A 255 -12.97 7.74 15.44
C THR A 255 -12.28 6.41 15.67
N VAL A 256 -11.78 6.20 16.88
CA VAL A 256 -11.12 4.97 17.31
C VAL A 256 -12.05 4.20 18.25
N ALA A 257 -12.34 2.95 17.90
CA ALA A 257 -13.06 2.02 18.77
C ALA A 257 -12.13 0.85 19.13
N ILE A 258 -11.59 0.82 20.35
CA ILE A 258 -10.72 -0.26 20.81
C ILE A 258 -11.59 -1.43 21.31
N GLU A 259 -11.18 -2.66 20.97
CA GLU A 259 -11.96 -3.89 21.21
C GLU A 259 -13.40 -3.78 20.68
N PRO A 260 -13.59 -3.56 19.37
CA PRO A 260 -14.90 -3.23 18.78
C PRO A 260 -15.90 -4.38 18.84
N ASP A 261 -15.46 -5.61 19.16
CA ASP A 261 -16.30 -6.80 19.23
C ASP A 261 -16.81 -7.08 20.67
N ILE A 262 -16.40 -6.28 21.66
CA ILE A 262 -16.79 -6.42 23.07
C ILE A 262 -17.65 -5.23 23.46
N ASP A 263 -18.81 -5.46 24.10
CA ASP A 263 -19.55 -4.36 24.76
C ASP A 263 -18.87 -4.04 26.11
N ILE A 264 -18.04 -3.01 26.12
CA ILE A 264 -17.26 -2.63 27.31
C ILE A 264 -18.19 -2.17 28.44
N PHE A 265 -19.29 -1.50 28.14
CA PHE A 265 -20.22 -1.05 29.18
C PHE A 265 -20.86 -2.24 29.90
N ILE A 266 -21.36 -3.23 29.15
CA ILE A 266 -21.93 -4.45 29.73
C ILE A 266 -20.88 -5.25 30.50
N THR A 267 -19.65 -5.32 29.99
CA THR A 267 -18.56 -6.03 30.66
C THR A 267 -18.21 -5.35 32.00
N LEU A 268 -18.07 -4.02 32.02
CA LEU A 268 -17.84 -3.25 33.24
C LEU A 268 -18.99 -3.39 34.25
N LYS A 269 -20.24 -3.40 33.78
CA LYS A 269 -21.42 -3.62 34.62
C LYS A 269 -21.43 -5.00 35.25
N THR A 270 -21.04 -6.02 34.50
CA THR A 270 -20.90 -7.41 34.97
C THR A 270 -19.78 -7.53 36.00
N ALA A 271 -18.61 -6.93 35.72
CA ALA A 271 -17.48 -6.90 36.66
C ALA A 271 -17.83 -6.19 37.98
N ARG A 272 -18.61 -5.11 37.93
CA ARG A 272 -19.13 -4.42 39.12
C ARG A 272 -20.02 -5.31 39.98
N GLN A 273 -20.87 -6.13 39.35
CA GLN A 273 -21.75 -7.08 40.07
C GLN A 273 -20.96 -8.22 40.68
N ALA A 274 -19.98 -8.76 39.96
CA ALA A 274 -19.15 -9.88 40.42
C ALA A 274 -18.20 -9.47 41.56
N ASN A 275 -17.55 -8.32 41.43
CA ASN A 275 -16.65 -7.77 42.45
C ASN A 275 -16.67 -6.24 42.42
N GLY A 276 -17.58 -5.64 43.19
CA GLY A 276 -17.70 -4.19 43.27
C GLY A 276 -16.53 -3.49 43.97
N ARG A 277 -15.68 -4.21 44.74
CA ARG A 277 -14.56 -3.63 45.49
C ARG A 277 -13.31 -3.39 44.66
N GLN A 278 -13.24 -3.91 43.43
CA GLN A 278 -12.12 -3.64 42.53
C GLN A 278 -12.24 -2.23 41.92
N SER A 279 -11.14 -1.70 41.39
CA SER A 279 -11.13 -0.45 40.65
C SER A 279 -11.56 -0.63 39.19
N ALA A 280 -11.97 0.46 38.55
CA ALA A 280 -12.33 0.46 37.13
C ALA A 280 -11.14 0.07 36.22
N GLN A 281 -9.91 0.46 36.56
CA GLN A 281 -8.75 0.05 35.79
C GLN A 281 -8.52 -1.47 35.84
N THR A 282 -8.83 -2.13 36.97
CA THR A 282 -8.65 -3.57 37.12
C THR A 282 -9.69 -4.32 36.29
N ALA A 283 -10.95 -3.89 36.35
CA ALA A 283 -12.02 -4.46 35.54
C ALA A 283 -11.75 -4.26 34.03
N LEU A 284 -11.31 -3.06 33.62
CA LEU A 284 -11.00 -2.77 32.22
C LEU A 284 -9.75 -3.51 31.73
N ALA A 285 -8.80 -3.82 32.62
CA ALA A 285 -7.58 -4.59 32.29
C ALA A 285 -7.82 -6.09 32.05
N GLU A 286 -9.04 -6.59 32.28
CA GLU A 286 -9.46 -7.92 31.81
C GLU A 286 -9.71 -7.93 30.29
N ILE A 287 -9.96 -6.76 29.72
CA ILE A 287 -10.29 -6.54 28.30
C ILE A 287 -9.09 -5.92 27.56
N LEU A 288 -8.47 -4.91 28.17
CA LEU A 288 -7.43 -4.09 27.56
C LEU A 288 -6.05 -4.37 28.16
N PRO A 289 -4.96 -4.07 27.42
CA PRO A 289 -3.63 -3.96 28.02
C PRO A 289 -3.64 -3.02 29.24
N LYS A 290 -3.00 -3.44 30.35
CA LYS A 290 -3.04 -2.73 31.65
C LYS A 290 -2.77 -1.22 31.56
N ARG A 291 -1.78 -0.82 30.75
CA ARG A 291 -1.43 0.60 30.54
C ARG A 291 -2.53 1.38 29.81
N LEU A 292 -3.25 0.76 28.87
CA LEU A 292 -4.42 1.36 28.21
C LEU A 292 -5.60 1.48 29.19
N ALA A 293 -5.88 0.41 29.93
CA ALA A 293 -6.94 0.42 30.94
C ALA A 293 -6.75 1.55 31.96
N GLN A 294 -5.51 1.71 32.46
CA GLN A 294 -5.14 2.80 33.36
C GLN A 294 -5.32 4.17 32.71
N HIS A 295 -4.84 4.35 31.46
CA HIS A 295 -4.94 5.62 30.75
C HIS A 295 -6.39 6.12 30.61
N PHE A 296 -7.31 5.24 30.21
CA PHE A 296 -8.72 5.64 30.05
C PHE A 296 -9.41 5.85 31.40
N ALA A 297 -9.14 5.03 32.40
CA ALA A 297 -9.69 5.22 33.74
C ALA A 297 -9.26 6.57 34.36
N ASP A 298 -7.97 6.90 34.23
CA ASP A 298 -7.41 8.17 34.71
C ASP A 298 -7.94 9.36 33.90
N GLY A 299 -8.01 9.23 32.57
CA GLY A 299 -8.50 10.28 31.67
C GLY A 299 -9.95 10.67 31.95
N GLU A 300 -10.79 9.69 32.28
CA GLU A 300 -12.18 9.94 32.69
C GLU A 300 -12.33 10.31 34.17
N GLY A 301 -11.26 10.26 34.97
CA GLY A 301 -11.28 10.56 36.40
C GLY A 301 -12.09 9.55 37.22
N ILE A 302 -12.05 8.27 36.85
CA ILE A 302 -12.77 7.21 37.57
C ILE A 302 -11.84 6.61 38.61
N ALA A 303 -12.09 6.95 39.88
CA ALA A 303 -11.32 6.50 41.03
C ALA A 303 -12.20 5.75 42.03
N GLY A 304 -11.56 4.95 42.89
CA GLY A 304 -12.25 4.17 43.92
C GLY A 304 -12.86 2.87 43.40
N ASN A 305 -13.85 2.36 44.13
CA ASN A 305 -14.44 1.07 43.86
C ASN A 305 -15.48 1.15 42.73
N MET A 306 -15.61 0.08 41.94
CA MET A 306 -16.64 -0.06 40.92
C MET A 306 -18.06 0.04 41.49
N ALA A 307 -18.27 -0.44 42.73
CA ALA A 307 -19.57 -0.37 43.43
C ALA A 307 -20.09 1.06 43.60
N ASP A 308 -19.18 2.03 43.67
CA ASP A 308 -19.51 3.45 43.88
C ASP A 308 -19.73 4.19 42.55
N GLN A 309 -19.47 3.54 41.40
CA GLN A 309 -19.61 4.15 40.09
C GLN A 309 -21.03 3.97 39.54
N PRO A 310 -21.78 5.06 39.25
CA PRO A 310 -23.08 4.95 38.60
C PRO A 310 -22.91 4.53 37.12
N ASP A 311 -23.98 3.94 36.55
CA ASP A 311 -23.97 3.46 35.15
C ASP A 311 -23.51 4.54 34.16
N LYS A 312 -23.89 5.81 34.40
CA LYS A 312 -23.46 6.95 33.57
C LYS A 312 -21.93 7.09 33.48
N ARG A 313 -21.19 6.84 34.57
CA ARG A 313 -19.72 6.92 34.58
C ARG A 313 -19.09 5.73 33.85
N LEU A 314 -19.68 4.54 33.97
CA LEU A 314 -19.22 3.37 33.21
C LEU A 314 -19.52 3.50 31.70
N GLN A 315 -20.64 4.13 31.33
CA GLN A 315 -20.94 4.48 29.94
C GLN A 315 -19.95 5.50 29.38
N GLN A 316 -19.57 6.51 30.17
CA GLN A 316 -18.52 7.47 29.79
C GLN A 316 -17.19 6.76 29.55
N LEU A 317 -16.78 5.86 30.45
CA LEU A 317 -15.55 5.07 30.26
C LEU A 317 -15.60 4.21 29.01
N ALA A 318 -16.71 3.50 28.79
CA ALA A 318 -16.88 2.69 27.58
C ALA A 318 -16.83 3.56 26.30
N ALA A 319 -17.48 4.73 26.30
CA ALA A 319 -17.44 5.66 25.19
C ALA A 319 -16.04 6.24 24.95
N ALA A 320 -15.28 6.53 26.01
CA ALA A 320 -13.89 6.98 25.90
C ALA A 320 -12.99 5.94 25.23
N VAL A 321 -13.29 4.65 25.37
CA VAL A 321 -12.54 3.55 24.74
C VAL A 321 -13.06 3.23 23.33
N GLN A 322 -14.38 3.26 23.12
CA GLN A 322 -15.05 2.72 21.92
C GLN A 322 -15.54 3.79 20.94
N ALA A 323 -15.49 5.07 21.32
CA ALA A 323 -15.90 6.19 20.49
C ALA A 323 -14.91 7.36 20.63
N TRP A 324 -13.62 7.06 20.68
CA TRP A 324 -12.56 8.04 20.93
C TRP A 324 -12.30 8.91 19.69
N PRO A 325 -12.63 10.20 19.70
CA PRO A 325 -12.29 11.10 18.61
C PRO A 325 -10.80 11.45 18.66
N VAL A 326 -10.12 11.31 17.53
CA VAL A 326 -8.72 11.71 17.36
C VAL A 326 -8.59 12.56 16.13
N LYS A 327 -8.00 13.75 16.27
CA LYS A 327 -7.64 14.63 15.17
C LYS A 327 -6.14 14.56 14.92
N PRO A 328 -5.67 13.78 13.92
CA PRO A 328 -4.25 13.75 13.58
C PRO A 328 -3.75 15.13 13.13
N SER A 329 -2.51 15.45 13.49
CA SER A 329 -1.83 16.67 13.08
C SER A 329 -1.25 16.58 11.67
N GLY A 330 -1.06 15.36 11.16
CA GLY A 330 -0.39 15.09 9.89
C GLY A 330 -0.16 13.59 9.67
N SER A 331 0.65 13.27 8.66
CA SER A 331 1.21 11.93 8.45
C SER A 331 2.72 11.96 8.58
N GLU A 332 3.34 10.78 8.75
CA GLU A 332 4.80 10.67 8.77
C GLU A 332 5.47 10.83 7.38
N GLY A 333 4.66 11.02 6.33
CA GLY A 333 5.12 11.33 4.98
C GLY A 333 5.73 10.15 4.20
N TYR A 334 6.29 10.44 3.03
CA TYR A 334 6.80 9.42 2.09
C TYR A 334 7.96 8.57 2.63
N ARG A 335 8.62 8.99 3.72
CA ARG A 335 9.71 8.20 4.32
C ARG A 335 9.20 6.91 4.98
N THR A 336 7.93 6.87 5.39
CA THR A 336 7.34 5.71 6.07
C THR A 336 6.03 5.23 5.44
N ALA A 337 5.43 6.00 4.54
CA ALA A 337 4.30 5.54 3.72
C ALA A 337 4.67 4.27 2.93
N GLU A 338 3.74 3.33 2.84
CA GLU A 338 3.94 2.13 2.01
C GLU A 338 3.71 2.45 0.53
N VAL A 339 2.76 3.34 0.24
CA VAL A 339 2.33 3.67 -1.13
C VAL A 339 2.14 5.17 -1.34
N THR A 340 1.98 5.53 -2.61
CA THR A 340 1.59 6.86 -3.07
C THR A 340 0.14 6.79 -3.55
N LEU A 341 -0.72 7.65 -3.01
CA LEU A 341 -2.04 7.91 -3.60
C LEU A 341 -1.91 8.93 -4.73
N GLY A 342 -2.86 8.94 -5.66
CA GLY A 342 -2.82 9.77 -6.86
C GLY A 342 -1.85 9.22 -7.89
N GLY A 343 -1.42 10.06 -8.83
CA GLY A 343 -0.51 9.67 -9.91
C GLY A 343 -1.04 10.05 -11.29
N VAL A 344 -0.62 9.33 -12.32
CA VAL A 344 -1.11 9.55 -13.69
C VAL A 344 -2.61 9.30 -13.73
N ASP A 345 -3.36 10.30 -14.19
CA ASP A 345 -4.81 10.26 -14.24
C ASP A 345 -5.26 9.16 -15.20
N THR A 346 -5.99 8.20 -14.63
CA THR A 346 -6.55 7.05 -15.34
C THR A 346 -7.52 7.42 -16.46
N ALA A 347 -8.07 8.64 -16.47
CA ALA A 347 -8.91 9.14 -17.56
C ALA A 347 -8.15 9.21 -18.89
N CYS A 348 -6.83 9.47 -18.87
CA CYS A 348 -6.01 9.53 -20.08
C CYS A 348 -5.50 8.16 -20.56
N LEU A 349 -5.70 7.10 -19.77
CA LEU A 349 -5.25 5.74 -20.05
C LEU A 349 -6.39 4.85 -20.55
N ASP A 350 -6.09 3.91 -21.44
CA ASP A 350 -7.00 2.84 -21.82
C ASP A 350 -7.01 1.74 -20.76
N SER A 351 -8.18 1.47 -20.17
CA SER A 351 -8.33 0.49 -19.08
C SER A 351 -8.03 -0.98 -19.45
N LYS A 352 -7.98 -1.31 -20.75
CA LYS A 352 -7.65 -2.64 -21.24
C LYS A 352 -6.17 -2.79 -21.56
N THR A 353 -5.49 -1.73 -21.94
CA THR A 353 -4.09 -1.84 -22.42
C THR A 353 -3.08 -1.10 -21.56
N MET A 354 -3.53 -0.18 -20.70
CA MET A 354 -2.70 0.79 -19.97
C MET A 354 -1.97 1.81 -20.87
N GLN A 355 -2.26 1.80 -22.17
CA GLN A 355 -1.70 2.77 -23.11
C GLN A 355 -2.34 4.14 -22.91
N VAL A 356 -1.56 5.20 -23.07
CA VAL A 356 -2.07 6.56 -23.19
C VAL A 356 -2.95 6.66 -24.44
N LYS A 357 -4.20 7.10 -24.29
CA LYS A 357 -5.19 7.12 -25.37
C LYS A 357 -4.76 7.99 -26.57
N THR A 358 -4.05 9.07 -26.29
CA THR A 358 -3.64 10.08 -27.28
C THR A 358 -2.21 9.91 -27.79
N ILE A 359 -1.42 9.02 -27.19
CA ILE A 359 0.00 8.85 -27.50
C ILE A 359 0.30 7.35 -27.70
N PRO A 360 0.23 6.87 -28.96
CA PRO A 360 0.45 5.46 -29.27
C PRO A 360 1.84 4.98 -28.86
N GLY A 361 1.91 3.82 -28.21
CA GLY A 361 3.15 3.21 -27.74
C GLY A 361 3.60 3.67 -26.35
N LEU A 362 2.97 4.67 -25.71
CA LEU A 362 3.30 5.08 -24.35
C LEU A 362 2.36 4.43 -23.33
N PHE A 363 2.91 3.76 -22.32
CA PHE A 363 2.15 3.05 -21.29
C PHE A 363 2.57 3.49 -19.88
N PHE A 364 1.64 3.47 -18.93
CA PHE A 364 1.91 3.68 -17.50
C PHE A 364 1.28 2.56 -16.69
N ILE A 365 2.07 1.93 -15.80
CA ILE A 365 1.64 0.75 -15.03
C ILE A 365 2.13 0.77 -13.58
N GLY A 366 1.44 0.03 -12.71
CA GLY A 366 1.78 -0.06 -11.29
C GLY A 366 1.45 1.22 -10.49
N GLU A 367 2.24 1.48 -9.46
CA GLU A 367 2.00 2.54 -8.44
C GLU A 367 2.08 3.97 -9.00
N CYS A 368 2.60 4.18 -10.21
CA CYS A 368 2.64 5.53 -10.79
C CYS A 368 1.30 6.00 -11.34
N VAL A 369 0.35 5.09 -11.53
CA VAL A 369 -1.02 5.36 -11.98
C VAL A 369 -1.89 5.68 -10.77
N ASP A 370 -2.91 6.54 -10.95
CA ASP A 370 -3.94 6.82 -9.93
C ASP A 370 -4.85 5.59 -9.65
N VAL A 371 -4.25 4.54 -9.08
CA VAL A 371 -4.88 3.32 -8.59
C VAL A 371 -4.08 2.86 -7.37
N THR A 372 -4.66 3.03 -6.19
CA THR A 372 -4.01 2.67 -4.93
C THR A 372 -4.81 1.62 -4.18
N GLY A 373 -4.22 0.46 -3.97
CA GLY A 373 -4.84 -0.63 -3.23
C GLY A 373 -4.81 -0.40 -1.72
N TRP A 374 -5.72 -1.06 -1.02
CA TRP A 374 -5.66 -1.24 0.42
C TRP A 374 -4.35 -1.92 0.86
N LEU A 375 -4.02 -1.82 2.15
CA LEU A 375 -3.02 -2.70 2.76
C LEU A 375 -3.48 -4.16 2.64
N GLY A 376 -2.54 -5.06 2.41
CA GLY A 376 -2.81 -6.50 2.40
C GLY A 376 -2.58 -7.22 1.08
N GLY A 377 -1.62 -6.77 0.26
CA GLY A 377 -1.24 -7.43 -1.00
C GLY A 377 -1.93 -6.88 -2.25
N TYR A 378 -2.93 -6.01 -2.10
CA TYR A 378 -3.68 -5.41 -3.21
C TYR A 378 -2.81 -4.58 -4.16
N ASN A 379 -1.86 -3.81 -3.63
CA ASN A 379 -0.96 -2.98 -4.45
C ASN A 379 -0.04 -3.83 -5.34
N PHE A 380 0.45 -4.97 -4.85
CA PHE A 380 1.15 -5.93 -5.69
C PHE A 380 0.22 -6.55 -6.72
N GLN A 381 -1.00 -6.95 -6.34
CA GLN A 381 -1.96 -7.47 -7.32
C GLN A 381 -2.24 -6.47 -8.45
N TRP A 382 -2.36 -5.18 -8.15
CA TRP A 382 -2.47 -4.14 -9.18
C TRP A 382 -1.23 -4.06 -10.05
N ALA A 383 -0.04 -4.10 -9.46
CA ALA A 383 1.21 -4.11 -10.21
C ALA A 383 1.29 -5.30 -11.17
N TRP A 384 0.91 -6.50 -10.73
CA TRP A 384 0.85 -7.69 -11.59
C TRP A 384 -0.17 -7.53 -12.70
N ALA A 385 -1.40 -7.12 -12.36
CA ALA A 385 -2.48 -7.04 -13.32
C ALA A 385 -2.24 -5.97 -14.39
N SER A 386 -1.84 -4.76 -13.98
CA SER A 386 -1.50 -3.67 -14.90
C SER A 386 -0.28 -4.03 -15.77
N GLY A 387 0.75 -4.64 -15.18
CA GLY A 387 1.92 -5.11 -15.93
C GLY A 387 1.56 -6.18 -16.96
N HIS A 388 0.78 -7.18 -16.58
CA HIS A 388 0.35 -8.25 -17.49
C HIS A 388 -0.43 -7.69 -18.69
N VAL A 389 -1.43 -6.83 -18.47
CA VAL A 389 -2.23 -6.31 -19.59
C VAL A 389 -1.48 -5.33 -20.49
N ALA A 390 -0.50 -4.59 -19.95
CA ALA A 390 0.38 -3.76 -20.76
C ALA A 390 1.34 -4.60 -21.59
N GLY A 391 1.94 -5.65 -21.02
CA GLY A 391 2.79 -6.58 -21.76
C GLY A 391 2.04 -7.33 -22.87
N GLU A 392 0.73 -7.55 -22.69
CA GLU A 392 -0.15 -8.10 -23.73
C GLU A 392 -0.42 -7.12 -24.89
N ALA A 393 -0.32 -5.81 -24.65
CA ALA A 393 -0.60 -4.78 -25.63
C ALA A 393 0.66 -4.21 -26.30
N ALA A 394 1.77 -4.16 -25.56
CA ALA A 394 3.01 -3.50 -25.96
C ALA A 394 3.72 -4.14 -27.16
#